data_AF-A0A7V0SCY8-F1
#
_entry.id   AF-A0A7V0SCY8-F1
#
_cell.length_a   1.000
_cell.length_b   1.000
_cell.length_c   1.000
_cell.angle_alpha   90.00
_cell.angle_beta   90.00
_cell.angle_gamma   90.00
#
_symmetry.space_group_name_H-M   'P 1'
#
loop_
_entity.id
_entity.type
_entity.pdbx_description
1 polymer ?
#
loop_
_entity_poly.entity_id
_entity_poly.type
_entity_poly.pdbx_seq_one_letter_code
_entity_poly.pdbx_strand_id
1 'polypeptide(L)'
;MTTINAEYVNPFLEAAGAVFKSVVGVELKRGKLSIKESPDPSHEVAILIGITGSVNGEVVYSMGYNMVEKIANILAPGLSEAQIKMEFKDIVGELANMITGNAMNIFAYTGKRIEITT
;
A
#
# COMPACT_ATOMS: atom_id res chain seq x y z
N MET A 1 1.63 -3.73 -25.49
CA MET A 1 2.15 -3.08 -24.28
C MET A 1 0.97 -2.57 -23.50
N THR A 2 0.74 -3.06 -22.28
CA THR A 2 -0.36 -2.59 -21.44
C THR A 2 0.08 -1.27 -20.81
N THR A 3 -0.29 -0.14 -21.41
CA THR A 3 -0.02 1.18 -20.83
C THR A 3 -1.06 1.49 -19.76
N ILE A 4 -0.69 1.35 -18.50
CA ILE A 4 -1.51 1.84 -17.39
C ILE A 4 -1.48 3.38 -17.38
N ASN A 5 -2.65 4.01 -17.32
CA ASN A 5 -2.74 5.47 -17.21
C ASN A 5 -2.42 5.90 -15.78
N ALA A 6 -1.71 7.03 -15.63
CA ALA A 6 -1.41 7.65 -14.35
C ALA A 6 -2.67 7.88 -13.49
N GLU A 7 -3.84 8.05 -14.10
CA GLU A 7 -5.13 8.17 -13.39
C GLU A 7 -5.48 6.96 -12.51
N TYR A 8 -4.93 5.77 -12.80
CA TYR A 8 -5.12 4.55 -12.00
C TYR A 8 -4.02 4.34 -10.96
N VAL A 9 -2.93 5.12 -11.01
CA VAL A 9 -1.78 4.99 -10.10
C VAL A 9 -1.78 6.12 -9.07
N ASN A 10 -2.09 7.34 -9.49
CA ASN A 10 -2.05 8.54 -8.65
C ASN A 10 -2.91 8.43 -7.38
N PRO A 11 -4.14 7.88 -7.41
CA PRO A 11 -4.94 7.72 -6.20
C PRO A 11 -4.26 6.90 -5.10
N PHE A 12 -3.55 5.83 -5.48
CA PHE A 12 -2.79 5.02 -4.51
C PHE A 12 -1.59 5.77 -3.94
N LEU A 13 -0.90 6.57 -4.76
CA LEU A 13 0.24 7.38 -4.30
C LEU A 13 -0.20 8.47 -3.31
N GLU A 14 -1.32 9.13 -3.60
CA GLU A 14 -1.90 10.15 -2.74
C GLU A 14 -2.41 9.53 -1.43
N ALA A 15 -3.15 8.43 -1.52
CA ALA A 15 -3.62 7.69 -0.35
C ALA A 15 -2.47 7.19 0.53
N ALA A 16 -1.39 6.66 -0.07
CA ALA A 16 -0.21 6.24 0.67
C ALA A 16 0.43 7.41 1.43
N GLY A 17 0.61 8.56 0.78
CA GLY A 17 1.13 9.76 1.43
C GLY A 17 0.25 10.24 2.59
N ALA A 18 -1.07 10.24 2.40
CA ALA A 18 -2.03 10.65 3.42
C ALA A 18 -2.02 9.71 4.64
N VAL A 19 -2.08 8.38 4.40
CA VAL A 19 -2.08 7.37 5.48
C VAL A 19 -0.76 7.37 6.24
N PHE A 20 0.39 7.43 5.57
CA PHE A 20 1.66 7.48 6.27
C PHE A 20 1.79 8.74 7.12
N LYS A 21 1.31 9.88 6.63
CA LYS A 21 1.32 11.13 7.39
C LYS A 21 0.41 11.07 8.61
N SER A 22 -0.82 10.56 8.47
CA SER A 22 -1.81 10.57 9.54
C SER A 22 -1.66 9.43 10.55
N VAL A 23 -1.28 8.24 10.10
CA VAL A 23 -1.22 7.02 10.92
C VAL A 23 0.19 6.79 11.47
N VAL A 24 1.21 6.96 10.62
CA VAL A 24 2.62 6.69 10.97
C VAL A 24 3.35 7.97 11.40
N GLY A 25 2.80 9.14 11.12
CA GLY A 25 3.46 10.43 11.40
C GLY A 25 4.65 10.71 10.48
N VAL A 26 4.71 10.06 9.31
CA VAL A 26 5.85 10.15 8.38
C VAL A 26 5.40 10.75 7.05
N GLU A 27 6.12 11.78 6.58
CA GLU A 27 5.92 12.31 5.24
C GLU A 27 6.68 11.48 4.20
N LEU A 28 5.94 10.76 3.36
CA LEU A 28 6.53 10.02 2.24
C LEU A 28 7.03 10.96 1.15
N LYS A 29 8.19 10.63 0.59
CA LYS A 29 8.73 11.26 -0.62
C LYS A 29 8.63 10.28 -1.78
N ARG A 30 7.89 10.66 -2.82
CA ARG A 30 7.74 9.85 -4.03
C ARG A 30 9.05 9.81 -4.82
N GLY A 31 9.48 8.60 -5.18
CA GLY A 31 10.60 8.37 -6.10
C GLY A 31 10.20 8.53 -7.57
N LYS A 32 11.06 8.07 -8.49
CA LYS A 32 10.73 8.00 -9.92
C LYS A 32 9.73 6.87 -10.19
N LEU A 33 8.72 7.16 -11.01
CA LEU A 33 7.77 6.14 -11.47
C LEU A 33 8.33 5.41 -12.69
N SER A 34 8.18 4.11 -12.72
CA SER A 34 8.58 3.24 -13.82
C SER A 34 7.59 2.10 -13.99
N ILE A 35 7.38 1.66 -15.22
CA ILE A 35 6.67 0.42 -15.50
C ILE A 35 7.69 -0.72 -15.34
N LYS A 36 7.38 -1.70 -14.49
CA LYS A 36 8.18 -2.92 -14.37
C LYS A 36 7.86 -3.87 -15.52
N GLU A 37 8.88 -4.56 -16.03
CA GLU A 37 8.71 -5.61 -17.03
C GLU A 37 8.17 -6.92 -16.43
N SER A 38 8.45 -7.18 -15.14
CA SER A 38 7.93 -8.32 -14.38
C SER A 38 7.17 -7.85 -13.13
N PRO A 39 6.03 -8.48 -12.76
CA PRO A 39 5.26 -8.11 -11.59
C PRO A 39 5.89 -8.52 -10.24
N ASP A 40 7.08 -9.13 -10.23
CA ASP A 40 7.71 -9.61 -9.00
C ASP A 40 7.87 -8.50 -7.94
N PRO A 41 7.55 -8.79 -6.66
CA PRO A 41 7.83 -7.89 -5.55
C PRO A 41 9.32 -7.51 -5.51
N SER A 42 9.60 -6.26 -5.12
CA SER A 42 10.98 -5.77 -5.05
C SER A 42 11.67 -6.07 -3.72
N HIS A 43 10.94 -6.56 -2.71
CA HIS A 43 11.41 -6.65 -1.34
C HIS A 43 10.85 -7.89 -0.62
N GLU A 44 11.37 -8.10 0.58
CA GLU A 44 11.13 -9.27 1.45
C GLU A 44 9.67 -9.43 1.87
N VAL A 45 8.94 -8.32 2.05
CA VAL A 45 7.53 -8.33 2.43
C VAL A 45 6.70 -7.71 1.31
N ALA A 46 5.64 -8.41 0.92
CA ALA A 46 4.68 -7.96 -0.08
C ALA A 46 3.26 -8.25 0.42
N ILE A 47 2.38 -7.24 0.29
CA ILE A 47 0.94 -7.39 0.48
C ILE A 47 0.29 -7.20 -0.87
N LEU A 48 -0.58 -8.15 -1.21
CA LEU A 48 -1.27 -8.23 -2.47
C LEU A 48 -2.75 -7.99 -2.18
N ILE A 49 -3.32 -6.91 -2.74
CA ILE A 49 -4.74 -6.61 -2.60
C ILE A 49 -5.40 -6.67 -3.97
N GLY A 50 -6.35 -7.58 -4.13
CA GLY A 50 -7.11 -7.74 -5.36
C GLY A 50 -8.10 -6.60 -5.53
N ILE A 51 -8.18 -6.04 -6.73
CA ILE A 51 -9.14 -4.98 -7.07
C ILE A 51 -9.91 -5.30 -8.35
N THR A 52 -11.17 -4.87 -8.39
CA THR A 52 -12.07 -5.01 -9.54
C THR A 52 -12.87 -3.74 -9.80
N GLY A 53 -13.46 -3.61 -10.99
CA GLY A 53 -14.36 -2.51 -11.36
C GLY A 53 -13.88 -1.78 -12.62
N SER A 54 -13.64 -0.46 -12.50
CA SER A 54 -13.10 0.34 -13.61
C SER A 54 -11.70 -0.10 -14.05
N VAL A 55 -10.96 -0.77 -13.17
CA VAL A 55 -9.76 -1.55 -13.50
C VAL A 55 -9.77 -2.84 -12.68
N ASN A 56 -9.32 -3.94 -13.30
CA ASN A 56 -9.16 -5.23 -12.64
C ASN A 56 -7.66 -5.53 -12.52
N GLY A 57 -7.22 -5.97 -11.35
CA GLY A 57 -5.83 -6.29 -11.11
C GLY A 57 -5.52 -6.42 -9.65
N GLU A 58 -4.25 -6.17 -9.31
CA GLU A 58 -3.75 -6.30 -7.96
C GLU A 58 -2.89 -5.08 -7.62
N VAL A 59 -3.02 -4.61 -6.38
CA VAL A 59 -2.17 -3.57 -5.80
C VAL A 59 -1.14 -4.26 -4.93
N VAL A 60 0.14 -4.10 -5.27
CA VAL A 60 1.25 -4.72 -4.55
C VAL A 60 1.99 -3.69 -3.71
N TYR A 61 1.88 -3.81 -2.39
CA TYR A 61 2.65 -3.03 -1.42
C TYR A 61 3.88 -3.82 -1.01
N SER A 62 5.06 -3.43 -1.52
CA SER A 62 6.32 -4.13 -1.27
C SER A 62 7.30 -3.27 -0.49
N MET A 63 7.84 -3.79 0.60
CA MET A 63 8.78 -3.10 1.49
C MET A 63 9.78 -4.06 2.13
N GLY A 64 10.96 -3.54 2.50
CA GLY A 64 11.95 -4.31 3.26
C GLY A 64 11.46 -4.59 4.68
N TYR A 65 11.91 -5.69 5.27
CA TYR A 65 11.52 -6.08 6.63
C TYR A 65 11.92 -5.02 7.67
N ASN A 66 13.05 -4.35 7.45
CA ASN A 66 13.50 -3.23 8.28
C ASN A 66 12.48 -2.06 8.33
N MET A 67 11.70 -1.85 7.26
CA MET A 67 10.65 -0.84 7.24
C MET A 67 9.41 -1.31 7.98
N VAL A 68 9.08 -2.60 7.86
CA VAL A 68 8.01 -3.25 8.64
C VAL A 68 8.26 -3.10 10.13
N GLU A 69 9.48 -3.38 10.59
CA GLU A 69 9.86 -3.21 12.00
C GLU A 69 9.72 -1.76 12.47
N LYS A 70 10.11 -0.78 11.64
CA LYS A 70 9.94 0.64 11.97
C LYS A 70 8.48 1.03 12.08
N ILE A 71 7.63 0.57 11.17
CA ILE A 71 6.19 0.81 11.21
C ILE A 71 5.60 0.17 12.47
N ALA A 72 5.93 -1.10 12.76
CA ALA A 72 5.44 -1.80 13.94
C ALA A 72 5.82 -1.11 15.24
N ASN A 73 7.06 -0.62 15.36
CA ASN A 73 7.49 0.12 16.56
C ASN A 73 6.75 1.46 16.76
N ILE A 74 6.25 2.08 15.69
CA ILE A 74 5.44 3.31 15.77
C ILE A 74 3.99 2.98 16.13
N LEU A 75 3.40 1.99 15.46
CA LEU A 75 1.97 1.68 15.59
C LEU A 75 1.64 0.79 16.79
N ALA A 76 2.57 -0.05 17.21
CA ALA A 76 2.44 -0.97 18.34
C ALA A 76 3.68 -0.88 19.25
N PRO A 77 3.85 0.24 19.98
CA PRO A 77 5.02 0.44 20.82
C PRO A 77 5.10 -0.60 21.94
N GLY A 78 6.31 -1.08 22.24
CA GLY A 78 6.57 -2.02 23.33
C GLY A 78 6.55 -3.51 22.94
N LEU A 79 6.31 -3.84 21.67
CA LEU A 79 6.49 -5.21 21.18
C LEU A 79 7.98 -5.57 21.10
N SER A 80 8.32 -6.79 21.54
CA SER A 80 9.62 -7.40 21.28
C SER A 80 9.77 -7.76 19.79
N GLU A 81 11.00 -7.98 19.33
CA GLU A 81 11.27 -8.43 17.96
C GLU A 81 10.52 -9.72 17.61
N ALA A 82 10.43 -10.66 18.56
CA ALA A 82 9.67 -11.91 18.39
C ALA A 82 8.17 -11.65 18.22
N GLN A 83 7.60 -10.68 18.94
CA GLN A 83 6.20 -10.29 18.78
C GLN A 83 5.97 -9.59 17.45
N ILE A 84 6.85 -8.68 17.03
CA ILE A 84 6.77 -8.06 15.70
C ILE A 84 6.79 -9.13 14.61
N LYS A 85 7.63 -10.15 14.73
CA LYS A 85 7.66 -11.30 13.79
C LYS A 85 6.36 -12.09 13.73
N MET A 86 5.54 -12.09 14.78
CA MET A 86 4.23 -12.74 14.78
C MET A 86 3.14 -11.83 14.21
N GLU A 87 3.17 -10.54 14.58
CA GLU A 87 2.08 -9.58 14.32
C GLU A 87 2.28 -8.75 13.05
N PHE A 88 3.46 -8.80 12.41
CA PHE A 88 3.77 -7.85 11.33
C PHE A 88 2.77 -7.89 10.18
N LYS A 89 2.24 -9.09 9.86
CA LYS A 89 1.28 -9.27 8.77
C LYS A 89 0.03 -8.44 8.99
N ASP A 90 -0.48 -8.41 10.22
CA ASP A 90 -1.68 -7.67 10.57
C ASP A 90 -1.39 -6.17 10.58
N ILE A 91 -0.25 -5.76 11.16
CA ILE A 91 0.16 -4.36 11.21
C ILE A 91 0.28 -3.75 9.81
N VAL A 92 1.01 -4.42 8.90
CA VAL A 92 1.20 -3.88 7.54
C VAL A 92 -0.02 -4.14 6.66
N GLY A 93 -0.80 -5.20 6.92
CA GLY A 93 -2.06 -5.48 6.25
C GLY A 93 -3.10 -4.40 6.49
N GLU A 94 -3.27 -3.96 7.75
CA GLU A 94 -4.15 -2.84 8.08
C GLU A 94 -3.71 -1.55 7.39
N LEU A 95 -2.39 -1.27 7.36
CA LEU A 95 -1.87 -0.11 6.64
C LEU A 95 -2.19 -0.17 5.14
N ALA A 96 -2.00 -1.33 4.50
CA ALA A 96 -2.33 -1.53 3.08
C ALA A 96 -3.83 -1.41 2.80
N ASN A 97 -4.68 -1.92 3.69
CA ASN A 97 -6.14 -1.78 3.63
C ASN A 97 -6.56 -0.32 3.74
N MET A 98 -6.00 0.45 4.67
CA MET A 98 -6.28 1.88 4.81
C MET A 98 -5.89 2.66 3.55
N ILE A 99 -4.71 2.37 2.97
CA ILE A 99 -4.26 3.02 1.73
C ILE A 99 -5.23 2.69 0.60
N THR A 100 -5.60 1.41 0.46
CA THR A 100 -6.49 0.96 -0.61
C THR A 100 -7.89 1.55 -0.48
N GLY A 101 -8.46 1.55 0.72
CA GLY A 101 -9.76 2.17 1.00
C GLY A 101 -9.76 3.68 0.71
N ASN A 102 -8.70 4.39 1.10
CA ASN A 102 -8.56 5.82 0.76
C ASN A 102 -8.43 6.04 -0.75
N ALA A 103 -7.69 5.20 -1.47
CA ALA A 103 -7.60 5.27 -2.91
C ALA A 103 -8.96 5.06 -3.59
N MET A 104 -9.80 4.15 -3.09
CA MET A 104 -11.16 3.93 -3.58
C MET A 104 -12.05 5.16 -3.41
N ASN A 105 -11.93 5.86 -2.29
CA ASN A 105 -12.64 7.12 -2.08
C ASN A 105 -12.20 8.18 -3.11
N ILE A 106 -10.90 8.29 -3.39
CA ILE A 106 -10.36 9.20 -4.41
C ILE A 106 -10.91 8.82 -5.80
N PHE A 107 -10.93 7.53 -6.15
CA PHE A 107 -11.53 7.05 -7.40
C PHE A 107 -12.99 7.45 -7.53
N ALA A 108 -13.77 7.29 -6.46
CA ALA A 108 -15.19 7.63 -6.44
C ALA A 108 -15.45 9.10 -6.77
N TYR A 109 -14.61 10.02 -6.26
CA TYR A 109 -14.69 11.45 -6.63
C TYR A 109 -14.40 11.73 -8.11
N THR A 110 -13.66 10.85 -8.78
CA THR A 110 -13.40 10.92 -10.23
C THR A 110 -14.41 10.16 -11.09
N GLY A 111 -15.49 9.65 -10.47
CA GLY A 111 -16.53 8.88 -11.15
C GLY A 111 -16.13 7.43 -11.49
N LYS A 112 -15.02 6.94 -10.94
CA LYS A 112 -14.56 5.55 -11.11
C LYS A 112 -14.96 4.72 -9.89
N ARG A 113 -15.35 3.47 -10.12
CA ARG A 113 -15.72 2.54 -9.04
C ARG A 113 -14.73 1.38 -9.03
N ILE A 114 -14.01 1.25 -7.92
CA ILE A 114 -13.08 0.16 -7.65
C ILE A 114 -13.52 -0.51 -6.34
N GLU A 115 -13.45 -1.84 -6.28
CA GLU A 115 -13.81 -2.66 -5.11
C GLU A 115 -12.67 -3.61 -4.74
N ILE A 116 -12.52 -3.93 -3.44
CA ILE A 116 -11.53 -4.90 -2.93
C ILE A 116 -12.11 -6.29 -3.10
N THR A 117 -11.31 -7.25 -3.56
CA THR A 117 -11.74 -8.65 -3.76
C THR A 117 -11.04 -9.66 -2.87
N THR A 118 -9.87 -9.36 -2.30
CA THR A 118 -9.07 -10.23 -1.42
C THR A 118 -8.17 -9.39 -0.55
#